data_AF-A0A9N9QLU4-F1
#
_entry.id   AF-A0A9N9QLU4-F1
#
_cell.length_a   1.000
_cell.length_b   1.000
_cell.length_c   1.000
_cell.angle_alpha   90.00
_cell.angle_beta   90.00
_cell.angle_gamma   90.00
#
_symmetry.space_group_name_H-M   'P 1'
#
loop_
_entity.id
_entity.type
_entity.pdbx_description
1 polymer ?
#
loop_
_entity_poly.entity_id
_entity_poly.type
_entity_poly.pdbx_seq_one_letter_code
_entity_poly.pdbx_strand_id
1 'polypeptide(L)'
;MNYNIIKIQTRTLSSFAASITRPHRLTYARTYPTLMVQPDGSTFTIRYPEPRKIIKLPLNIWTLTEAQRKARLEQRKPKKKVVIEDDLEDSFDSSNYLKYLKKK
;
A
#
# COMPACT_ATOMS: atom_id res chain seq x y z
N MET A 1 53.71 -5.79 22.31
CA MET A 1 52.33 -6.35 22.23
C MET A 1 51.89 -6.29 20.78
N ASN A 2 52.16 -7.35 20.01
CA ASN A 2 51.87 -7.38 18.57
C ASN A 2 50.42 -7.82 18.37
N TYR A 3 49.57 -6.90 17.89
CA TYR A 3 48.20 -7.22 17.53
C TYR A 3 48.19 -8.02 16.23
N ASN A 4 47.82 -9.30 16.33
CA ASN A 4 47.68 -10.19 15.19
C ASN A 4 46.33 -9.89 14.52
N ILE A 5 46.34 -9.16 13.40
CA ILE A 5 45.13 -8.81 12.64
C ILE A 5 44.73 -10.03 11.83
N ILE A 6 43.73 -10.77 12.32
CA ILE A 6 43.09 -11.87 11.60
C ILE A 6 42.37 -11.27 10.38
N LYS A 7 42.98 -11.36 9.20
CA LYS A 7 42.30 -11.08 7.93
C LYS A 7 41.26 -12.17 7.69
N ILE A 8 40.02 -11.93 8.09
CA ILE A 8 38.88 -12.77 7.71
C ILE A 8 38.73 -12.65 6.19
N GLN A 9 39.08 -13.71 5.46
CA GLN A 9 38.88 -13.79 4.02
C GLN A 9 37.38 -13.94 3.75
N THR A 10 36.66 -12.82 3.71
CA THR A 10 35.27 -12.79 3.26
C THR A 10 35.27 -12.93 1.73
N ARG A 11 34.66 -14.00 1.21
CA ARG A 11 34.40 -14.11 -0.23
C ARG A 11 33.46 -12.97 -0.60
N THR A 12 33.88 -12.07 -1.48
CA THR A 12 33.05 -11.00 -2.03
C THR A 12 32.06 -11.60 -3.05
N LEU A 13 31.03 -12.29 -2.54
CA LEU A 13 29.98 -12.88 -3.37
C LEU A 13 28.95 -11.81 -3.71
N SER A 14 28.73 -11.57 -5.00
CA SER A 14 27.65 -10.70 -5.48
C SER A 14 26.37 -11.52 -5.67
N SER A 15 25.20 -10.88 -5.53
CA SER A 15 23.91 -11.49 -5.84
C SER A 15 23.79 -11.91 -7.32
N PHE A 16 24.63 -11.36 -8.19
CA PHE A 16 24.67 -11.69 -9.61
C PHE A 16 25.39 -13.00 -9.92
N ALA A 17 26.21 -13.53 -9.01
CA ALA A 17 27.08 -14.68 -9.24
C ALA A 17 26.34 -15.92 -9.77
N ALA A 18 25.06 -16.11 -9.40
CA ALA A 18 24.21 -17.21 -9.86
C ALA A 18 22.89 -16.74 -10.50
N SER A 19 22.83 -15.49 -10.95
CA SER A 19 21.57 -14.89 -11.47
C SER A 19 21.21 -15.33 -12.89
N ILE A 20 22.21 -15.56 -13.74
CA ILE A 20 22.02 -15.91 -15.15
C ILE A 20 21.90 -17.43 -15.28
N THR A 21 20.68 -17.94 -15.39
CA THR A 21 20.40 -19.38 -15.42
C THR A 21 19.28 -19.76 -16.41
N ARG A 22 19.19 -21.06 -16.71
CA ARG A 22 18.12 -21.70 -17.50
C ARG A 22 17.57 -22.94 -16.78
N PRO A 23 16.32 -23.36 -17.04
CA PRO A 23 15.80 -24.63 -16.54
C PRO A 23 16.66 -25.82 -16.99
N HIS A 24 17.10 -26.66 -16.05
CA HIS A 24 17.95 -27.82 -16.33
C HIS A 24 17.12 -29.07 -16.69
N ARG A 25 16.25 -28.93 -17.68
CA ARG A 25 15.42 -30.02 -18.24
C ARG A 25 15.55 -30.00 -19.76
N LEU A 26 15.56 -31.18 -20.39
CA LEU A 26 15.67 -31.31 -21.85
C LEU A 26 14.44 -30.73 -22.57
N THR A 27 13.25 -31.04 -22.06
CA THR A 27 11.97 -30.54 -22.57
C THR A 27 11.27 -29.75 -21.46
N TYR A 28 10.94 -28.48 -21.71
CA TYR A 28 10.24 -27.62 -20.76
C TYR A 28 9.31 -26.65 -21.50
N ALA A 29 8.21 -26.28 -20.85
CA ALA A 29 7.29 -25.28 -21.37
C ALA A 29 7.93 -23.88 -21.34
N ARG A 30 7.55 -23.02 -22.28
CA ARG A 30 8.01 -21.63 -22.30
C ARG A 30 7.56 -20.90 -21.03
N THR A 31 8.49 -20.19 -20.41
CA THR A 31 8.23 -19.32 -19.26
C THR A 31 8.71 -17.90 -19.54
N TYR A 32 8.05 -16.92 -18.94
CA TYR A 32 8.32 -15.50 -19.12
C TYR A 32 8.87 -14.89 -17.83
N PRO A 33 9.79 -13.92 -17.90
CA PRO A 33 10.22 -13.18 -16.73
C PRO A 33 9.08 -12.26 -16.26
N THR A 34 8.70 -12.40 -14.99
CA THR A 34 7.60 -11.67 -14.37
C THR A 34 8.06 -11.05 -13.07
N LEU A 35 7.68 -9.79 -12.83
CA LEU A 35 8.00 -9.07 -11.61
C LEU A 35 6.97 -9.40 -10.52
N MET A 36 7.41 -10.10 -9.48
CA MET A 36 6.61 -10.44 -8.31
C MET A 36 6.73 -9.31 -7.28
N VAL A 37 5.60 -8.68 -6.93
CA VAL A 37 5.52 -7.63 -5.92
C VAL A 37 4.97 -8.22 -4.64
N GLN A 38 5.77 -8.18 -3.57
CA GLN A 38 5.36 -8.61 -2.23
C GLN A 38 4.43 -7.57 -1.59
N PRO A 39 3.64 -7.96 -0.57
CA PRO A 39 2.77 -7.01 0.15
C PRO A 39 3.53 -5.84 0.79
N ASP A 40 4.80 -6.04 1.13
CA ASP A 40 5.69 -5.01 1.70
C ASP A 40 6.27 -4.06 0.62
N GLY A 41 5.94 -4.31 -0.66
CA GLY A 41 6.41 -3.51 -1.80
C GLY A 41 7.76 -3.94 -2.38
N SER A 42 8.48 -4.86 -1.73
CA SER A 42 9.70 -5.44 -2.27
C SER A 42 9.40 -6.29 -3.51
N THR A 43 10.39 -6.39 -4.41
CA THR A 43 10.19 -6.99 -5.73
C THR A 43 11.29 -7.98 -6.08
N PHE A 44 10.93 -9.03 -6.82
CA PHE A 44 11.89 -9.97 -7.40
C PHE A 44 11.35 -10.54 -8.72
N THR A 45 12.26 -11.02 -9.56
CA THR A 45 11.91 -11.57 -10.88
C THR A 45 11.78 -13.08 -10.82
N ILE A 46 10.67 -13.61 -11.30
CA ILE A 46 10.40 -15.06 -11.40
C ILE A 46 10.13 -15.47 -12.85
N ARG A 47 10.22 -16.77 -13.13
CA ARG A 47 9.77 -17.36 -14.39
C ARG A 47 8.32 -17.82 -14.23
N TYR A 48 7.39 -17.24 -14.99
CA TYR A 48 5.96 -17.56 -14.93
C TYR A 48 5.47 -18.18 -16.26
N PRO A 49 4.51 -19.12 -16.24
CA PRO A 49 4.02 -19.76 -17.48
C PRO A 49 3.32 -18.79 -18.43
N GLU A 50 2.56 -17.84 -17.89
CA GLU A 50 1.84 -16.85 -18.69
C GLU A 50 2.68 -15.57 -18.89
N PRO A 51 2.51 -14.85 -20.00
CA PRO A 51 3.25 -13.63 -20.29
C PRO A 51 2.74 -12.42 -19.49
N ARG A 52 2.81 -12.49 -18.16
CA ARG A 52 2.47 -11.39 -17.24
C ARG A 52 3.71 -10.54 -16.96
N LYS A 53 3.55 -9.22 -16.97
CA LYS A 53 4.62 -8.30 -16.59
C LYS A 53 4.79 -8.20 -15.07
N ILE A 54 3.68 -8.09 -14.34
CA ILE A 54 3.66 -7.86 -12.89
C ILE A 54 2.61 -8.76 -12.23
N ILE A 55 2.96 -9.37 -11.11
CA ILE A 55 2.04 -10.09 -10.21
C ILE A 55 2.13 -9.42 -8.84
N LYS A 56 1.00 -8.95 -8.30
CA LYS A 56 0.93 -8.35 -6.96
C LYS A 56 0.39 -9.37 -5.99
N LEU A 57 1.17 -9.70 -4.96
CA LEU A 57 0.70 -10.56 -3.89
C LEU A 57 -0.27 -9.80 -2.99
N PRO A 58 -1.38 -10.43 -2.58
CA PRO A 58 -2.25 -9.86 -1.58
C PRO A 58 -1.55 -9.88 -0.22
N LEU A 59 -1.92 -8.94 0.64
CA LEU A 59 -1.56 -8.99 2.04
C LEU A 59 -2.35 -10.09 2.75
N ASN A 60 -1.68 -10.88 3.57
CA ASN A 60 -2.33 -11.85 4.44
C ASN A 60 -3.01 -11.14 5.62
N ILE A 61 -4.33 -11.28 5.76
CA ILE A 61 -5.12 -10.63 6.82
C ILE A 61 -4.93 -11.27 8.20
N TRP A 62 -4.47 -12.51 8.26
CA TRP A 62 -4.36 -13.29 9.50
C TRP A 62 -3.06 -12.99 10.26
N THR A 63 -2.03 -12.51 9.56
CA THR A 63 -0.75 -12.14 10.15
C THR A 63 -0.75 -10.73 10.74
N LEU A 64 -1.83 -9.97 10.56
CA LEU A 64 -1.92 -8.59 10.99
C LEU A 64 -2.36 -8.46 12.44
N THR A 65 -1.91 -7.37 13.08
CA THR A 65 -2.46 -6.96 14.38
C THR A 65 -3.89 -6.47 14.23
N GLU A 66 -4.68 -6.60 15.29
CA GLU A 66 -6.10 -6.22 15.30
C GLU A 66 -6.31 -4.75 14.95
N ALA A 67 -5.43 -3.87 15.43
CA ALA A 67 -5.44 -2.44 15.14
C ALA A 67 -5.28 -2.15 13.64
N GLN A 68 -4.28 -2.76 12.99
CA GLN A 68 -4.03 -2.59 11.55
C GLN A 68 -5.18 -3.15 10.71
N ARG A 69 -5.79 -4.25 11.17
CA ARG A 69 -6.96 -4.84 10.52
C ARG A 69 -8.16 -3.89 10.58
N LYS A 70 -8.45 -3.31 11.75
CA LYS A 70 -9.54 -2.35 11.95
C LYS A 70 -9.34 -1.09 11.10
N ALA A 71 -8.13 -0.52 11.10
CA ALA A 71 -7.79 0.65 10.29
C ALA A 71 -8.04 0.40 8.78
N ARG A 72 -7.69 -0.78 8.25
CA ARG A 72 -8.00 -1.12 6.85
C ARG A 72 -9.48 -1.29 6.59
N LEU A 73 -10.24 -1.88 7.52
CA LEU A 73 -11.69 -1.98 7.37
C LEU A 73 -12.35 -0.60 7.34
N GLU A 74 -11.85 0.35 8.14
CA GLU A 74 -12.29 1.74 8.12
C GLU A 74 -11.93 2.45 6.82
N GLN A 75 -10.71 2.23 6.29
CA GLN A 75 -10.29 2.77 4.97
C GLN A 75 -11.13 2.24 3.80
N ARG A 76 -11.65 1.01 3.92
CA ARG A 76 -12.55 0.44 2.91
C ARG A 76 -13.96 1.01 2.97
N LYS A 77 -14.36 1.62 4.09
CA LYS A 77 -15.67 2.26 4.17
C LYS A 77 -15.68 3.49 3.25
N PRO A 78 -16.79 3.74 2.53
CA PRO A 78 -16.89 4.92 1.68
C PRO A 78 -16.75 6.18 2.54
N LYS A 79 -15.98 7.15 2.04
CA LYS A 79 -15.87 8.46 2.67
C LYS A 79 -17.22 9.15 2.58
N LYS A 80 -17.87 9.39 3.72
CA LYS A 80 -19.08 10.22 3.78
C LYS A 80 -18.66 11.65 3.45
N LYS A 81 -19.18 12.21 2.35
CA LYS A 81 -19.11 13.65 2.12
C LYS A 81 -20.02 14.29 3.17
N VAL A 82 -19.44 14.99 4.14
CA VAL A 82 -20.20 15.84 5.03
C VAL A 82 -20.60 17.04 4.18
N VAL A 83 -21.82 17.03 3.67
CA VAL A 83 -22.45 18.26 3.19
C VAL A 83 -22.73 19.03 4.47
N ILE A 84 -21.94 20.07 4.70
CA ILE A 84 -22.27 21.06 5.72
C ILE A 84 -23.43 21.83 5.09
N GLU A 85 -24.65 21.37 5.37
CA GLU A 85 -25.81 22.23 5.21
C GLU A 85 -25.61 23.28 6.30
N ASP A 86 -25.28 24.52 5.88
CA ASP A 86 -25.37 25.66 6.78
C ASP A 86 -26.86 25.74 7.14
N ASP A 87 -27.22 25.21 8.32
CA ASP A 87 -28.52 25.42 8.93
C ASP A 87 -28.64 26.94 9.17
N LEU A 88 -29.15 27.65 8.15
CA LEU A 88 -29.62 29.01 8.30
C LEU A 88 -30.83 28.93 9.23
N GLU A 89 -30.59 29.05 10.54
CA GLU A 89 -31.62 29.21 11.55
C GLU A 89 -32.34 30.55 11.30
N ASP A 90 -33.31 30.55 10.38
CA ASP A 90 -34.19 31.69 10.13
C ASP A 90 -35.24 31.77 11.24
N SER A 91 -34.78 32.14 12.44
CA SER A 91 -35.63 32.52 13.57
C SER A 91 -36.23 33.91 13.33
N PHE A 92 -36.93 34.07 12.20
CA PHE A 92 -37.59 35.31 11.84
C PHE A 92 -38.81 35.55 12.75
N ASP A 93 -38.63 36.41 13.75
CA ASP A 93 -39.74 36.90 14.57
C ASP A 93 -40.22 38.26 14.08
N SER A 94 -41.40 38.25 13.44
CA SER A 94 -42.10 39.44 12.94
C SER A 94 -42.37 40.50 14.02
N SER A 95 -42.44 40.12 15.30
CA SER A 95 -42.72 41.03 16.42
C SER A 95 -41.62 42.08 16.59
N ASN A 96 -40.37 41.70 16.29
CA ASN A 96 -39.20 42.56 16.39
C ASN A 96 -39.19 43.71 15.37
N TYR A 97 -39.97 43.59 14.29
CA TYR A 97 -40.02 44.58 13.21
C TYR A 97 -41.20 45.56 13.33
N LEU A 98 -42.15 45.31 14.26
CA LEU A 98 -43.31 46.19 14.51
C LEU A 98 -42.92 47.61 14.95
N LYS A 99 -41.74 47.77 15.57
CA LYS A 99 -41.21 49.08 16.01
C LYS A 99 -40.92 50.06 14.88
N TYR A 100 -40.71 49.57 13.65
CA TYR A 100 -40.39 50.41 12.49
C TYR A 100 -41.62 50.81 11.67
N LEU A 101 -42.80 50.25 11.98
CA LEU A 101 -44.05 50.53 11.27
C LEU A 101 -44.77 51.79 11.77
N LYS A 102 -44.43 52.29 12.96
CA LYS A 102 -44.99 53.55 13.47
C LYS A 102 -44.15 54.73 12.99
N LYS A 103 -44.66 55.46 12.00
CA LYS A 103 -44.16 56.81 11.66
C LYS A 103 -44.63 57.81 12.71
N LYS A 104 -43.72 58.72 13.08
CA LYS A 104 -43.99 59.90 13.92
C LYS A 104 -45.02 60.82 13.26
#